data_AF-A0A2V4Q7I7-F1
#
_entry.id   AF-A0A2V4Q7I7-F1
#
_cell.length_a   1.000
_cell.length_b   1.000
_cell.length_c   1.000
_cell.angle_alpha   90.00
_cell.angle_beta   90.00
_cell.angle_gamma   90.00
#
_symmetry.space_group_name_H-M   'P 1'
#
loop_
_entity.id
_entity.type
_entity.pdbx_description
1 polymer ?
#
loop_
_entity_poly.entity_id
_entity_poly.type
_entity_poly.pdbx_seq_one_letter_code
_entity_poly.pdbx_strand_id
1 'polypeptide(L)'
;MNTLEWNEAALAKYLATHPTLRDEISALSPKEQQQQVQWAFEDEAESQGIETWELALELIAESPEQLQSMRLEAHRQVAEALGMDWEEYCGFNDIQP
;
A
#
# COMPACT_ATOMS: atom_id res chain seq x y z
N MET A 1 -3.65 13.10 1.10
CA MET A 1 -4.24 11.86 0.57
C MET A 1 -4.45 10.94 1.74
N ASN A 2 -5.54 10.18 1.79
CA ASN A 2 -5.67 9.13 2.81
C ASN A 2 -5.05 7.81 2.31
N THR A 3 -4.82 6.88 3.23
CA THR A 3 -4.33 5.52 2.90
C THR A 3 -5.20 4.76 1.89
N LEU A 4 -6.50 5.08 1.81
CA LEU A 4 -7.43 4.46 0.85
C LEU A 4 -7.17 4.93 -0.59
N GLU A 5 -6.91 6.22 -0.80
CA GLU A 5 -6.58 6.78 -2.13
C GLU A 5 -5.27 6.19 -2.68
N TRP A 6 -4.28 5.98 -1.81
CA TRP A 6 -3.02 5.34 -2.19
C TRP A 6 -3.22 3.88 -2.59
N ASN A 7 -4.08 3.16 -1.89
CA ASN A 7 -4.36 1.77 -2.19
C ASN A 7 -5.02 1.61 -3.58
N GLU A 8 -6.03 2.41 -3.90
CA GLU A 8 -6.67 2.36 -5.23
C GLU A 8 -5.69 2.68 -6.37
N ALA A 9 -4.85 3.71 -6.19
CA ALA A 9 -3.81 4.07 -7.16
C ALA A 9 -2.76 2.95 -7.31
N ALA A 10 -2.37 2.31 -6.21
CA ALA A 10 -1.43 1.20 -6.22
C ALA A 10 -2.00 -0.03 -6.93
N LEU A 11 -3.25 -0.43 -6.67
CA LEU A 11 -3.89 -1.56 -7.35
C LEU A 11 -3.98 -1.33 -8.87
N ALA A 12 -4.30 -0.11 -9.29
CA ALA A 12 -4.32 0.24 -10.71
C ALA A 12 -2.93 0.12 -11.35
N LYS A 13 -1.88 0.57 -10.64
CA LYS A 13 -0.49 0.46 -11.11
C LYS A 13 0.00 -0.99 -11.09
N TYR A 14 -0.37 -1.76 -10.06
CA TYR A 14 -0.06 -3.17 -9.91
C TYR A 14 -0.64 -3.99 -11.07
N LEU A 15 -1.91 -3.78 -11.42
CA LEU A 15 -2.52 -4.43 -12.57
C LEU A 15 -1.87 -4.03 -13.90
N ALA A 16 -1.38 -2.80 -14.01
CA ALA A 16 -0.65 -2.33 -15.19
C ALA A 16 0.74 -2.96 -15.31
N THR A 17 1.39 -3.32 -14.20
CA THR A 17 2.71 -3.97 -14.18
C THR A 17 2.65 -5.50 -14.23
N HIS A 18 1.46 -6.10 -13.99
CA HIS A 18 1.23 -7.55 -14.02
C HIS A 18 0.27 -7.96 -15.14
N PRO A 19 0.72 -7.93 -16.42
CA PRO A 19 -0.13 -8.26 -17.56
C PRO A 19 -0.66 -9.71 -17.51
N THR A 20 0.10 -10.64 -16.94
CA THR A 20 -0.34 -12.03 -16.78
C THR A 20 -1.58 -12.14 -15.87
N LEU A 21 -1.56 -11.49 -14.71
CA LEU A 21 -2.71 -11.44 -13.81
C LEU A 21 -3.92 -10.80 -14.51
N ARG A 22 -3.70 -9.72 -15.27
CA ARG A 22 -4.76 -9.04 -16.03
C ARG A 22 -5.44 -9.97 -17.04
N ASP A 23 -4.66 -10.79 -17.74
CA ASP A 23 -5.18 -11.74 -18.72
C ASP A 23 -5.92 -12.90 -18.02
N GLU A 24 -5.43 -13.37 -16.88
CA GLU A 24 -6.07 -14.44 -16.09
C GLU A 24 -7.45 -14.04 -15.57
N ILE A 25 -7.58 -12.81 -15.09
CA ILE A 25 -8.84 -12.30 -14.54
C ILE A 25 -9.78 -11.73 -15.61
N SER A 26 -9.35 -11.64 -16.88
CA SER A 26 -10.10 -10.92 -17.93
C SER A 26 -11.49 -11.51 -18.21
N ALA A 27 -11.68 -12.80 -17.94
CA ALA A 27 -12.94 -13.51 -18.11
C ALA A 27 -13.92 -13.35 -16.93
N LEU A 28 -13.45 -12.80 -15.80
CA LEU A 28 -14.25 -12.60 -14.59
C LEU A 28 -15.09 -11.33 -14.67
N SER A 29 -16.11 -11.21 -13.81
CA SER A 29 -16.86 -9.96 -13.68
C SER A 29 -15.98 -8.84 -13.08
N PRO A 30 -16.30 -7.55 -13.30
CA PRO A 30 -15.49 -6.45 -12.76
C PRO A 30 -15.27 -6.50 -11.25
N LYS A 31 -16.26 -6.99 -10.49
CA LYS A 31 -16.17 -7.16 -9.04
C LYS A 31 -15.18 -8.27 -8.67
N GLU A 32 -15.24 -9.40 -9.37
CA GLU A 32 -14.31 -10.51 -9.16
C GLU A 32 -12.89 -10.12 -9.58
N GLN A 33 -12.72 -9.36 -10.66
CA GLN A 33 -11.43 -8.83 -11.07
C GLN A 33 -10.82 -7.96 -9.95
N GLN A 34 -11.56 -7.00 -9.42
CA GLN A 34 -11.08 -6.16 -8.33
C GLN A 34 -10.66 -6.98 -7.11
N GLN A 35 -11.44 -8.00 -6.76
CA GLN A 35 -11.13 -8.87 -5.63
C GLN A 35 -9.88 -9.74 -5.87
N GLN A 36 -9.70 -10.27 -7.09
CA GLN A 36 -8.49 -11.01 -7.45
C GLN A 36 -7.24 -10.12 -7.41
N VAL A 37 -7.34 -8.89 -7.91
CA VAL A 37 -6.23 -7.92 -7.85
C VAL A 37 -5.89 -7.57 -6.42
N GLN A 38 -6.90 -7.35 -5.57
CA GLN A 38 -6.70 -7.10 -4.15
C GLN A 38 -5.96 -8.26 -3.47
N TRP A 39 -6.40 -9.51 -3.69
CA TRP A 39 -5.76 -10.67 -3.08
C TRP A 39 -4.34 -10.91 -3.59
N ALA A 40 -4.09 -10.77 -4.89
CA ALA A 40 -2.75 -10.89 -5.44
C ALA A 40 -1.82 -9.80 -4.86
N PHE A 41 -2.35 -8.59 -4.65
CA PHE A 41 -1.61 -7.50 -4.05
C PHE A 41 -1.28 -7.74 -2.57
N GLU A 42 -2.23 -8.30 -1.81
CA GLU A 42 -2.02 -8.70 -0.41
C GLU A 42 -0.99 -9.85 -0.30
N ASP A 43 -1.09 -10.87 -1.15
CA ASP A 43 -0.16 -12.00 -1.19
C ASP A 43 1.27 -11.55 -1.54
N GLU A 44 1.41 -10.61 -2.48
CA GLU A 44 2.71 -10.01 -2.81
C GLU A 44 3.32 -9.29 -1.59
N ALA A 45 2.54 -8.47 -0.88
CA ALA A 45 3.00 -7.77 0.32
C ALA A 45 3.43 -8.76 1.41
N GLU A 46 2.62 -9.80 1.65
CA GLU A 46 2.94 -10.88 2.60
C GLU A 46 4.22 -11.63 2.19
N SER A 47 4.40 -11.92 0.90
CA SER A 47 5.61 -12.59 0.38
C SER A 47 6.89 -11.79 0.61
N GLN A 48 6.79 -10.47 0.60
CA GLN A 48 7.88 -9.53 0.89
C GLN A 48 8.04 -9.26 2.39
N GLY A 49 7.11 -9.72 3.22
CA GLY A 49 7.09 -9.48 4.66
C GLY A 49 6.82 -8.02 5.04
N ILE A 50 6.10 -7.30 4.18
CA ILE A 50 5.71 -5.90 4.39
C ILE A 50 4.20 -5.76 4.47
N GLU A 51 3.75 -4.63 5.01
CA GLU A 51 2.33 -4.31 5.06
C GLU A 51 1.79 -3.91 3.68
N THR A 52 0.52 -4.19 3.40
CA THR A 52 -0.12 -3.86 2.11
C THR A 52 -0.07 -2.36 1.78
N TRP A 53 -0.15 -1.49 2.80
CA TRP A 53 -0.03 -0.05 2.59
C TRP A 53 1.39 0.34 2.18
N GLU A 54 2.41 -0.38 2.65
CA GLU A 54 3.81 -0.09 2.31
C GLU A 54 4.10 -0.47 0.85
N LEU A 55 3.65 -1.65 0.41
CA LEU A 55 3.71 -2.02 -1.01
C LEU A 55 2.98 -1.00 -1.89
N ALA A 56 1.87 -0.44 -1.40
CA ALA A 56 1.14 0.59 -2.13
C ALA A 56 1.98 1.86 -2.32
N LEU A 57 2.70 2.29 -1.27
CA LEU A 57 3.61 3.42 -1.35
C LEU A 57 4.76 3.16 -2.32
N GLU A 58 5.37 1.97 -2.29
CA GLU A 58 6.47 1.61 -3.18
C GLU A 58 6.06 1.64 -4.65
N LEU A 59 4.83 1.23 -4.95
CA LEU A 59 4.30 1.33 -6.30
C LEU A 59 4.06 2.78 -6.72
N ILE A 60 3.43 3.61 -5.89
CA ILE A 60 3.00 4.95 -6.32
C ILE A 60 4.08 6.03 -6.19
N ALA A 61 5.08 5.84 -5.33
CA ALA A 61 6.20 6.75 -5.19
C ALA A 61 7.01 6.83 -6.50
N GLU A 62 7.42 8.04 -6.86
CA GLU A 62 8.24 8.30 -8.05
C GLU A 62 9.73 8.38 -7.70
N SER A 63 10.07 8.51 -6.41
CA SER A 63 11.46 8.51 -5.92
C SER A 63 11.58 7.94 -4.50
N PRO A 64 12.79 7.52 -4.07
CA PRO A 64 13.04 7.06 -2.70
C PRO A 64 12.73 8.13 -1.63
N GLU A 65 13.00 9.40 -1.93
CA GLU A 65 12.70 10.51 -1.02
C GLU A 65 11.20 10.71 -0.84
N GLN A 66 10.43 10.57 -1.93
CA GLN A 66 8.98 10.62 -1.89
C GLN A 66 8.42 9.44 -1.08
N LEU A 67 8.94 8.22 -1.31
CA LEU A 67 8.54 7.03 -0.56
C LEU A 67 8.74 7.23 0.94
N GLN A 68 9.90 7.75 1.36
CA GLN A 68 10.17 8.04 2.77
C GLN A 68 9.18 9.05 3.36
N SER A 69 8.89 10.13 2.64
CA SER A 69 7.91 11.13 3.08
C SER A 69 6.51 10.52 3.23
N MET A 70 6.10 9.66 2.29
CA MET A 70 4.80 9.01 2.33
C MET A 70 4.70 7.97 3.45
N ARG A 71 5.78 7.23 3.72
CA ARG A 71 5.85 6.29 4.87
C ARG A 71 5.64 7.04 6.19
N LEU A 72 6.31 8.19 6.37
CA LEU A 72 6.10 9.03 7.56
C LEU A 72 4.67 9.54 7.68
N GLU A 73 4.06 9.96 6.56
CA GLU A 73 2.65 10.39 6.55
C GLU A 73 1.70 9.24 6.92
N ALA A 74 1.91 8.03 6.39
CA ALA A 74 1.12 6.85 6.72
C ALA A 74 1.19 6.52 8.22
N HIS A 75 2.40 6.51 8.77
CA HIS A 75 2.62 6.29 10.20
C HIS A 75 1.98 7.36 11.08
N ARG A 76 2.01 8.64 10.68
CA ARG A 76 1.30 9.70 11.39
C ARG A 76 -0.21 9.48 11.40
N GLN A 77 -0.80 9.06 10.27
CA GLN A 77 -2.23 8.72 10.22
C GLN A 77 -2.57 7.56 11.16
N VAL A 78 -1.69 6.57 11.28
CA VAL A 78 -1.88 5.46 12.25
C VAL A 78 -1.79 5.97 13.69
N ALA A 79 -0.79 6.79 14.02
CA ALA A 79 -0.66 7.39 15.36
C ALA A 79 -1.91 8.20 15.73
N GLU A 80 -2.39 9.05 14.82
CA GLU A 80 -3.62 9.83 14.99
C GLU A 80 -4.86 8.94 15.19
N ALA A 81 -5.00 7.87 14.40
CA ALA A 81 -6.10 6.93 14.53
C ALA A 81 -6.09 6.15 15.85
N LEU A 82 -4.90 5.88 16.39
CA LEU A 82 -4.70 5.28 17.71
C LEU A 82 -4.84 6.29 18.86
N GLY A 83 -4.91 7.60 18.56
CA GLY A 83 -4.87 8.66 19.56
C GLY A 83 -3.53 8.72 20.32
N MET A 84 -2.45 8.25 19.70
CA MET A 84 -1.11 8.16 20.26
C MET A 84 -0.28 9.37 19.84
N ASP A 85 0.57 9.87 20.74
CA ASP A 85 1.52 10.93 20.40
C ASP A 85 2.54 10.46 19.34
N TRP A 86 2.98 11.36 18.46
CA TRP A 86 3.91 11.01 17.39
C TRP A 86 5.27 10.53 17.91
N GLU A 87 5.82 11.15 18.94
CA GLU A 87 7.10 10.72 19.52
C GLU A 87 6.97 9.35 20.19
N GLU A 88 5.84 9.11 20.87
CA GLU A 88 5.52 7.81 21.46
C GLU A 88 5.37 6.72 20.40
N TYR A 89 4.62 6.99 19.33
CA TYR A 89 4.44 6.06 18.21
C TYR A 89 5.76 5.73 17.51
N CYS A 90 6.60 6.74 17.25
CA CYS A 90 7.91 6.55 16.66
C CYS A 90 8.81 5.65 17.51
N GLY A 91 8.78 5.84 18.83
CA GLY A 91 9.53 4.99 19.76
C GLY A 91 9.09 3.53 19.76
N PHE A 92 7.80 3.25 19.52
CA PHE A 92 7.29 1.87 19.43
C PHE A 92 7.59 1.18 18.10
N ASN A 93 7.72 1.94 17.01
CA ASN A 93 7.85 1.41 15.66
C ASN A 93 9.27 1.59 15.08
N ASP A 94 10.26 1.97 15.90
CA ASP A 94 11.64 2.26 15.48
C ASP A 94 11.73 3.27 14.32
N ILE A 95 10.82 4.25 14.28
CA ILE A 95 10.76 5.27 13.23
C ILE A 95 11.62 6.47 13.64
N GLN A 96 12.43 6.97 12.70
CA GLN A 96 13.11 8.26 12.88
C GLN A 96 12.16 9.40 12.48
N PRO A 97 11.75 10.26 13.43
CA PRO A 97 10.82 11.35 13.18
C PRO A 97 11.39 12.49 12.34
#